data_AF-A0A7J5F5Y5-F1
#
_entry.id   AF-A0A7J5F5Y5-F1
#
_cell.length_a   1.000
_cell.length_b   1.000
_cell.length_c   1.000
_cell.angle_alpha   90.00
_cell.angle_beta   90.00
_cell.angle_gamma   90.00
#
_symmetry.space_group_name_H-M   'P 1'
#
loop_
_entity.id
_entity.type
_entity.pdbx_description
1 polymer ?
#
loop_
_entity_poly.entity_id
_entity_poly.type
_entity_poly.pdbx_seq_one_letter_code
_entity_poly.pdbx_strand_id
1 'polypeptide(L)'
;MKRWLMPLIAVAVAASSLDALPKFATRQGAKCQSCHINPSGKGMRSTFGSTYGREELTMTTFKERTDIEEFSPALNDVFTIGMDYRTLFYYMQSTTATSFFQMQGDLYLDLRLNKKFRIYFDKGLYSGFEVFGLAKVLPLDGYVKVGNFIPAYGLRMDDHTLFIRNGPFAPIDPALSAYPAGLGFGQGSEDTGLEVGFNPSIFTFNAGVFNGRKGGLAGAGGSTSKAVAVRGDAAFEAGPFNILLGGSLYRLPTGGGRVTQSWGGFGIVTYDGNLTLMAEADMIQSYNTSLLRTVNGVVIFTEANYVITEGIDLKVGYEFYDPNDARQDASVSRISVGAEFFPLTGVEVRPVYRINRESLTELSNDELHVMFHFFL
;
A
#
# COMPACT_ATOMS: atom_id res chain seq x y z
N MET A 1 59.96 -12.15 -26.97
CA MET A 1 59.16 -12.84 -25.93
C MET A 1 58.90 -11.87 -24.78
N LYS A 2 57.84 -11.04 -24.87
CA LYS A 2 57.39 -10.16 -23.79
C LYS A 2 55.98 -10.60 -23.41
N ARG A 3 55.87 -11.22 -22.24
CA ARG A 3 54.63 -11.77 -21.69
C ARG A 3 53.72 -10.63 -21.22
N TRP A 4 52.54 -10.57 -21.81
CA TRP A 4 51.36 -9.91 -21.28
C TRP A 4 50.98 -10.53 -19.94
N LEU A 5 50.67 -9.71 -18.94
CA LEU A 5 49.84 -10.09 -17.78
C LEU A 5 49.29 -8.81 -17.14
N MET A 6 48.04 -8.48 -17.50
CA MET A 6 47.11 -7.71 -16.67
C MET A 6 46.46 -8.71 -15.70
N PRO A 7 46.15 -8.28 -14.47
CA PRO A 7 44.90 -8.70 -13.86
C PRO A 7 44.04 -7.47 -13.51
N LEU A 8 42.82 -7.47 -14.07
CA LEU A 8 41.67 -6.75 -13.55
C LEU A 8 41.52 -7.07 -12.06
N ILE A 9 41.52 -6.04 -11.22
CA ILE A 9 40.90 -6.13 -9.90
C ILE A 9 39.48 -5.61 -10.08
N ALA A 10 38.54 -6.54 -9.97
CA ALA A 10 37.10 -6.27 -9.96
C ALA A 10 36.78 -5.34 -8.79
N VAL A 11 36.29 -4.14 -9.09
CA VAL A 11 35.51 -3.34 -8.15
C VAL A 11 34.19 -4.08 -8.00
N ALA A 12 34.03 -4.83 -6.91
CA ALA A 12 32.74 -5.33 -6.49
C ALA A 12 31.90 -4.10 -6.12
N VAL A 13 30.99 -3.74 -7.02
CA VAL A 13 29.92 -2.76 -6.76
C VAL A 13 29.10 -3.31 -5.59
N ALA A 14 29.19 -2.64 -4.44
CA ALA A 14 28.22 -2.81 -3.37
C ALA A 14 26.90 -2.22 -3.87
N ALA A 15 25.98 -3.09 -4.29
CA ALA A 15 24.60 -2.75 -4.52
C ALA A 15 23.78 -3.42 -3.43
N SER A 16 23.27 -2.63 -2.50
CA SER A 16 22.24 -3.08 -1.56
C SER A 16 21.42 -1.87 -1.16
N SER A 17 20.11 -1.90 -1.44
CA SER A 17 19.16 -0.98 -0.86
C SER A 17 17.74 -1.63 -0.81
N LEU A 18 16.71 -0.84 -0.47
CA LEU A 18 15.21 -0.79 -0.45
C LEU A 18 14.27 -1.44 0.62
N ASP A 19 13.35 -0.60 1.17
CA ASP A 19 12.27 -0.75 2.19
C ASP A 19 11.03 -0.04 1.64
N ALA A 20 9.81 -0.54 1.82
CA ALA A 20 8.80 -0.39 0.76
C ALA A 20 7.50 0.36 1.06
N LEU A 21 7.40 1.60 0.55
CA LEU A 21 6.29 1.95 -0.34
C LEU A 21 6.46 1.12 -1.62
N PRO A 22 5.41 0.79 -2.39
CA PRO A 22 5.57 0.03 -3.63
C PRO A 22 6.64 0.61 -4.57
N LYS A 23 6.80 1.94 -4.61
CA LYS A 23 7.88 2.63 -5.33
C LYS A 23 9.30 2.28 -4.86
N PHE A 24 9.50 2.11 -3.57
CA PHE A 24 10.82 1.78 -3.04
C PHE A 24 11.10 0.29 -3.31
N ALA A 25 10.11 -0.61 -3.29
CA ALA A 25 10.35 -1.99 -3.73
C ALA A 25 10.88 -2.04 -5.18
N THR A 26 10.26 -1.30 -6.11
CA THR A 26 10.70 -1.28 -7.51
C THR A 26 12.01 -0.56 -7.73
N ARG A 27 12.35 0.47 -6.96
CA ARG A 27 13.69 1.06 -7.05
C ARG A 27 14.81 0.02 -6.83
N GLN A 28 14.49 -1.15 -6.26
CA GLN A 28 15.43 -2.24 -5.92
C GLN A 28 15.35 -3.44 -6.82
N GLY A 29 14.35 -3.47 -7.71
CA GLY A 29 13.93 -4.73 -8.31
C GLY A 29 13.39 -5.73 -7.27
N ALA A 30 12.98 -5.28 -6.08
CA ALA A 30 12.44 -6.15 -5.03
C ALA A 30 10.93 -6.35 -5.16
N LYS A 31 10.45 -7.47 -4.62
CA LYS A 31 9.01 -7.77 -4.47
C LYS A 31 8.50 -7.35 -3.10
N CYS A 32 7.19 -7.13 -2.99
CA CYS A 32 6.55 -6.77 -1.71
C CYS A 32 6.87 -7.75 -0.57
N GLN A 33 6.94 -9.06 -0.86
CA GLN A 33 7.27 -10.10 0.12
C GLN A 33 8.70 -10.02 0.68
N SER A 34 9.60 -9.30 0.01
CA SER A 34 10.95 -9.07 0.51
C SER A 34 10.92 -8.05 1.64
N CYS A 35 10.11 -7.00 1.51
CA CYS A 35 10.05 -5.89 2.46
C CYS A 35 9.07 -6.14 3.62
N HIS A 36 8.03 -6.95 3.43
CA HIS A 36 7.02 -7.20 4.46
C HIS A 36 6.99 -8.64 4.96
N ILE A 37 6.55 -8.80 6.21
CA ILE A 37 6.23 -10.10 6.81
C ILE A 37 5.02 -10.75 6.11
N ASN A 38 4.02 -9.94 5.77
CA ASN A 38 2.88 -10.37 4.96
C ASN A 38 3.32 -10.50 3.48
N PRO A 39 3.28 -11.70 2.87
CA PRO A 39 3.79 -11.88 1.52
C PRO A 39 3.04 -11.10 0.44
N SER A 40 1.77 -10.75 0.67
CA SER A 40 1.04 -9.87 -0.23
C SER A 40 1.35 -8.37 -0.03
N GLY A 41 2.29 -8.02 0.86
CA GLY A 41 2.69 -6.65 1.21
C GLY A 41 1.83 -6.04 2.32
N LYS A 42 2.15 -4.79 2.71
CA LYS A 42 1.55 -4.03 3.83
C LYS A 42 1.92 -4.59 5.23
N GLY A 43 1.89 -3.70 6.22
CA GLY A 43 2.07 -4.02 7.63
C GLY A 43 3.54 -4.13 8.00
N MET A 44 3.84 -4.94 9.00
CA MET A 44 5.18 -5.07 9.55
C MET A 44 6.24 -5.37 8.49
N ARG A 45 7.36 -4.66 8.62
CA ARG A 45 8.55 -4.86 7.79
C ARG A 45 9.26 -6.15 8.16
N SER A 46 9.83 -6.80 7.17
CA SER A 46 10.82 -7.86 7.37
C SER A 46 12.14 -7.23 7.85
N THR A 47 13.13 -8.05 8.18
CA THR A 47 14.50 -7.56 8.44
C THR A 47 15.03 -6.77 7.24
N PHE A 48 14.81 -7.26 6.02
CA PHE A 48 15.24 -6.56 4.80
C PHE A 48 14.57 -5.20 4.67
N GLY A 49 13.25 -5.13 4.92
CA GLY A 49 12.55 -3.85 4.96
C GLY A 49 13.15 -2.92 6.01
N SER A 50 13.04 -3.28 7.30
CA SER A 50 13.47 -2.43 8.41
C SER A 50 14.92 -1.93 8.25
N THR A 51 15.83 -2.74 7.71
CA THR A 51 17.19 -2.31 7.38
C THR A 51 17.24 -1.14 6.40
N TYR A 52 16.56 -1.18 5.25
CA TYR A 52 16.64 -0.03 4.35
C TYR A 52 15.96 1.21 4.91
N GLY A 53 14.85 1.09 5.64
CA GLY A 53 14.17 2.26 6.20
C GLY A 53 15.08 3.03 7.13
N ARG A 54 16.01 2.29 7.74
CA ARG A 54 17.06 2.83 8.58
C ARG A 54 18.21 3.39 7.77
N GLU A 55 18.78 2.58 6.90
CA GLU A 55 20.11 2.82 6.35
C GLU A 55 20.11 3.62 5.05
N GLU A 56 18.98 3.80 4.38
CA GLU A 56 19.00 4.20 2.95
C GLU A 56 17.90 5.20 2.58
N LEU A 57 16.82 5.30 3.38
CA LEU A 57 15.88 6.43 3.26
C LEU A 57 16.43 7.70 3.91
N THR A 58 17.21 7.57 4.96
CA THR A 58 17.57 8.70 5.82
C THR A 58 18.58 9.61 5.12
N MET A 59 18.40 10.93 5.26
CA MET A 59 19.41 11.89 4.81
C MET A 59 20.79 11.60 5.43
N THR A 60 21.82 11.48 4.59
CA THR A 60 23.19 11.19 5.03
C THR A 60 23.69 12.16 6.11
N THR A 61 23.37 13.46 5.97
CA THR A 61 23.81 14.53 6.90
C THR A 61 23.32 14.36 8.34
N PHE A 62 22.21 13.63 8.53
CA PHE A 62 21.57 13.47 9.83
C PHE A 62 21.68 12.05 10.40
N LYS A 63 22.07 11.05 9.58
CA LYS A 63 22.35 9.68 10.04
C LYS A 63 23.33 9.63 11.21
N GLU A 64 24.38 10.43 11.18
CA GLU A 64 25.41 10.48 12.23
C GLU A 64 24.93 11.07 13.57
N ARG A 65 23.69 11.57 13.65
CA ARG A 65 23.14 12.21 14.85
C ARG A 65 22.21 11.31 15.66
N THR A 66 22.11 10.03 15.32
CA THR A 66 21.20 9.07 15.96
C THR A 66 21.91 7.79 16.35
N ASP A 67 21.66 7.28 17.55
CA ASP A 67 22.17 5.98 18.04
C ASP A 67 21.36 4.79 17.49
N ILE A 68 20.86 4.91 16.26
CA ILE A 68 19.89 3.97 15.70
C ILE A 68 20.47 2.58 15.46
N GLU A 69 21.80 2.46 15.33
CA GLU A 69 22.51 1.18 15.20
C GLU A 69 22.21 0.24 16.37
N GLU A 70 21.87 0.78 17.55
CA GLU A 70 21.57 0.01 18.76
C GLU A 70 20.12 -0.52 18.81
N PHE A 71 19.22 -0.01 17.96
CA PHE A 71 17.82 -0.41 17.97
C PHE A 71 17.57 -1.67 17.14
N SER A 72 17.04 -2.72 17.78
CA SER A 72 16.59 -3.96 17.14
C SER A 72 15.09 -4.19 17.39
N PRO A 73 14.27 -4.40 16.34
CA PRO A 73 12.87 -4.80 16.50
C PRO A 73 12.71 -6.26 16.98
N ALA A 74 13.76 -7.08 16.89
CA ALA A 74 13.73 -8.45 17.39
C ALA A 74 13.98 -8.47 18.90
N LEU A 75 12.98 -8.90 19.68
CA LEU A 75 13.08 -9.09 21.13
C LEU A 75 13.88 -10.36 21.48
N ASN A 76 13.74 -11.38 20.62
CA ASN A 76 14.51 -12.62 20.63
C ASN A 76 14.32 -13.35 19.29
N ASP A 77 14.79 -14.59 19.17
CA ASP A 77 14.70 -15.37 17.93
C ASP A 77 13.27 -15.75 17.49
N VAL A 78 12.27 -15.55 18.36
CA VAL A 78 10.87 -15.93 18.16
C VAL A 78 9.98 -14.69 18.00
N PHE A 79 10.23 -13.63 18.74
CA PHE A 79 9.38 -12.44 18.79
C PHE A 79 10.04 -11.24 18.14
N THR A 80 9.36 -10.64 17.18
CA THR A 80 9.72 -9.35 16.60
C THR A 80 8.54 -8.39 16.75
N ILE A 81 8.82 -7.15 17.12
CA ILE A 81 7.84 -6.07 17.28
C ILE A 81 8.07 -5.01 16.20
N GLY A 82 7.00 -4.40 15.70
CA GLY A 82 7.07 -3.26 14.81
C GLY A 82 5.98 -2.25 15.14
N MET A 83 6.13 -1.03 14.66
CA MET A 83 5.15 0.03 14.88
C MET A 83 5.17 1.03 13.73
N ASP A 84 3.98 1.51 13.34
CA ASP A 84 3.84 2.69 12.50
C ASP A 84 2.89 3.68 13.17
N TYR A 85 3.28 4.94 13.27
CA TYR A 85 2.50 6.01 13.87
C TYR A 85 2.45 7.22 12.93
N ARG A 86 1.26 7.62 12.49
CA ARG A 86 1.06 8.74 11.56
C ARG A 86 0.10 9.78 12.13
N THR A 87 0.57 11.02 12.25
CA THR A 87 -0.25 12.19 12.57
C THR A 87 -0.30 13.11 11.36
N LEU A 88 -1.50 13.47 10.92
CA LEU A 88 -1.74 14.42 9.85
C LEU A 88 -2.08 15.78 10.45
N PHE A 89 -1.31 16.81 10.11
CA PHE A 89 -1.79 18.18 10.16
C PHE A 89 -2.43 18.53 8.82
N TYR A 90 -3.61 19.14 8.81
CA TYR A 90 -4.26 19.53 7.56
C TYR A 90 -4.95 20.89 7.65
N TYR A 91 -4.99 21.57 6.50
CA TYR A 91 -5.77 22.77 6.24
C TYR A 91 -6.77 22.47 5.12
N MET A 92 -8.02 22.90 5.29
CA MET A 92 -9.06 22.79 4.26
C MET A 92 -9.52 24.19 3.86
N GLN A 93 -9.50 24.47 2.56
CA GLN A 93 -9.92 25.75 2.02
C GLN A 93 -11.43 26.00 2.20
N SER A 94 -12.26 24.97 2.05
CA SER A 94 -13.73 25.09 2.12
C SER A 94 -14.25 25.58 3.47
N THR A 95 -13.59 25.18 4.56
CA THR A 95 -13.92 25.60 5.92
C THR A 95 -12.94 26.65 6.47
N THR A 96 -11.86 26.96 5.75
CA THR A 96 -10.75 27.81 6.24
C THR A 96 -10.23 27.36 7.61
N ALA A 97 -10.17 26.04 7.83
CA ALA A 97 -9.85 25.46 9.12
C ALA A 97 -8.57 24.64 9.06
N THR A 98 -7.82 24.66 10.16
CA THR A 98 -6.70 23.75 10.40
C THR A 98 -7.05 22.77 11.51
N SER A 99 -6.52 21.55 11.44
CA SER A 99 -6.71 20.54 12.48
C SER A 99 -5.59 19.49 12.46
N PHE A 100 -5.56 18.68 13.51
CA PHE A 100 -4.72 17.50 13.62
C PHE A 100 -5.61 16.26 13.63
N PHE A 101 -5.23 15.27 12.83
CA PHE A 101 -5.87 13.97 12.78
C PHE A 101 -4.83 12.89 12.99
N GLN A 102 -5.00 12.07 14.02
CA GLN A 102 -4.17 10.90 14.18
C GLN A 102 -4.64 9.84 13.18
N MET A 103 -3.89 9.70 12.09
CA MET A 103 -4.27 8.88 10.94
C MET A 103 -4.04 7.39 11.20
N GLN A 104 -2.93 7.05 11.85
CA GLN A 104 -2.54 5.65 12.06
C GLN A 104 -1.75 5.50 13.35
N GLY A 105 -1.87 4.34 13.98
CA GLY A 105 -1.03 3.93 15.09
C GLY A 105 -1.17 2.43 15.22
N ASP A 106 -0.30 1.71 14.54
CA ASP A 106 -0.39 0.27 14.38
C ASP A 106 0.75 -0.37 15.14
N LEU A 107 0.41 -1.37 15.94
CA LEU A 107 1.36 -2.21 16.65
C LEU A 107 1.38 -3.59 16.01
N TYR A 108 2.58 -4.01 15.60
CA TYR A 108 2.81 -5.28 14.95
C TYR A 108 3.57 -6.25 15.85
N LEU A 109 3.21 -7.53 15.78
CA LEU A 109 3.91 -8.61 16.44
C LEU A 109 4.01 -9.83 15.50
N ASP A 110 5.24 -10.26 15.21
CA ASP A 110 5.54 -11.49 14.47
C ASP A 110 6.07 -12.54 15.45
N LEU A 111 5.36 -13.68 15.53
CA LEU A 111 5.78 -14.85 16.29
C LEU A 111 6.26 -15.93 15.33
N ARG A 112 7.57 -16.10 15.23
CA ARG A 112 8.21 -17.13 14.41
C ARG A 112 8.32 -18.44 15.18
N LEU A 113 7.29 -19.29 15.04
CA LEU A 113 7.26 -20.62 15.68
C LEU A 113 8.40 -21.53 15.18
N ASN A 114 8.70 -21.48 13.89
CA ASN A 114 9.86 -22.11 13.27
C ASN A 114 10.13 -21.49 11.87
N LYS A 115 11.02 -22.10 11.07
CA LYS A 115 11.37 -21.61 9.73
C LYS A 115 10.19 -21.58 8.73
N LYS A 116 9.14 -22.38 8.95
CA LYS A 116 7.99 -22.53 8.04
C LYS A 116 6.71 -21.90 8.57
N PHE A 117 6.54 -21.81 9.88
CA PHE A 117 5.30 -21.36 10.51
C PHE A 117 5.51 -20.10 11.34
N ARG A 118 4.61 -19.14 11.17
CA ARG A 118 4.54 -17.92 11.97
C ARG A 118 3.09 -17.52 12.27
N ILE A 119 2.91 -16.75 13.33
CA ILE A 119 1.66 -16.07 13.66
C ILE A 119 1.94 -14.57 13.61
N TYR A 120 1.12 -13.85 12.85
CA TYR A 120 1.21 -12.42 12.68
C TYR A 120 0.04 -11.75 13.38
N PHE A 121 0.30 -10.62 14.04
CA PHE A 121 -0.67 -9.78 14.69
C PHE A 121 -0.42 -8.31 14.36
N ASP A 122 -1.48 -7.59 14.03
CA ASP A 122 -1.50 -6.16 13.75
C ASP A 122 -2.75 -5.57 14.39
N LYS A 123 -2.56 -4.57 15.24
CA LYS A 123 -3.65 -3.81 15.85
C LYS A 123 -3.43 -2.32 15.64
N GLY A 124 -4.35 -1.68 14.93
CA GLY A 124 -4.42 -0.23 14.82
C GLY A 124 -5.16 0.45 15.98
N LEU A 125 -4.84 1.71 16.26
CA LEU A 125 -5.45 2.53 17.33
C LEU A 125 -6.97 2.62 17.21
N TYR A 126 -7.48 2.96 16.01
CA TYR A 126 -8.92 3.24 15.78
C TYR A 126 -9.68 2.03 15.25
N SER A 127 -9.11 1.40 14.23
CA SER A 127 -9.70 0.29 13.49
C SER A 127 -8.58 -0.49 12.82
N GLY A 128 -8.90 -1.63 12.25
CA GLY A 128 -7.90 -2.54 11.73
C GLY A 128 -7.44 -3.51 12.81
N PHE A 129 -7.54 -4.78 12.47
CA PHE A 129 -7.06 -5.89 13.28
C PHE A 129 -6.75 -7.04 12.32
N GLU A 130 -5.48 -7.24 12.00
CA GLU A 130 -5.05 -8.42 11.26
C GLU A 130 -4.49 -9.45 12.24
N VAL A 131 -4.94 -10.69 12.10
CA VAL A 131 -4.37 -11.84 12.82
C VAL A 131 -4.41 -13.03 11.90
N PHE A 132 -3.24 -13.60 11.59
CA PHE A 132 -3.17 -14.75 10.72
C PHE A 132 -2.00 -15.68 11.02
N GLY A 133 -2.22 -16.97 10.76
CA GLY A 133 -1.15 -17.95 10.65
C GLY A 133 -0.63 -17.98 9.21
N LEU A 134 0.69 -18.01 9.05
CA LEU A 134 1.35 -18.15 7.76
C LEU A 134 2.24 -19.40 7.76
N ALA A 135 2.02 -20.26 6.77
CA ALA A 135 2.77 -21.49 6.55
C ALA A 135 3.47 -21.46 5.19
N LYS A 136 4.80 -21.30 5.17
CA LYS A 136 5.65 -21.41 3.96
C LYS A 136 6.02 -22.87 3.71
N VAL A 137 5.04 -23.63 3.21
CA VAL A 137 5.14 -25.10 3.05
C VAL A 137 4.97 -25.58 1.60
N LEU A 138 4.64 -24.67 0.69
CA LEU A 138 4.40 -24.99 -0.73
C LEU A 138 5.69 -24.76 -1.55
N PRO A 139 5.84 -25.41 -2.72
CA PRO A 139 6.98 -25.17 -3.61
C PRO A 139 6.96 -23.73 -4.16
N LEU A 140 8.08 -23.31 -4.78
CA LEU A 140 8.22 -21.98 -5.43
C LEU A 140 7.98 -20.80 -4.48
N ASP A 141 8.56 -20.89 -3.28
CA ASP A 141 8.35 -19.95 -2.17
C ASP A 141 6.87 -19.70 -1.86
N GLY A 142 6.06 -20.74 -2.05
CA GLY A 142 4.63 -20.68 -1.86
C GLY A 142 4.23 -20.78 -0.39
N TYR A 143 3.06 -20.21 -0.09
CA TYR A 143 2.53 -20.16 1.27
C TYR A 143 1.03 -20.39 1.32
N VAL A 144 0.58 -20.76 2.52
CA VAL A 144 -0.83 -20.74 2.93
C VAL A 144 -0.96 -19.76 4.09
N LYS A 145 -1.92 -18.84 3.99
CA LYS A 145 -2.24 -17.83 5.02
C LYS A 145 -3.70 -17.98 5.42
N VAL A 146 -3.97 -18.06 6.73
CA VAL A 146 -5.32 -18.27 7.27
C VAL A 146 -5.54 -17.35 8.46
N GLY A 147 -6.66 -16.63 8.47
CA GLY A 147 -7.00 -15.69 9.53
C GLY A 147 -7.80 -14.50 9.04
N ASN A 148 -7.73 -13.38 9.76
CA ASN A 148 -8.34 -12.11 9.41
C ASN A 148 -7.26 -11.17 8.85
N PHE A 149 -7.39 -10.76 7.60
CA PHE A 149 -6.40 -9.89 6.92
C PHE A 149 -7.03 -9.20 5.70
N ILE A 150 -6.40 -8.14 5.20
CA ILE A 150 -6.89 -7.48 3.98
C ILE A 150 -6.63 -8.38 2.75
N PRO A 151 -7.65 -8.67 1.93
CA PRO A 151 -7.48 -9.40 0.67
C PRO A 151 -6.43 -8.76 -0.26
N ALA A 152 -5.69 -9.59 -1.00
CA ALA A 152 -4.72 -9.13 -2.00
C ALA A 152 -5.41 -8.41 -3.16
N TYR A 153 -5.19 -7.09 -3.27
CA TYR A 153 -5.74 -6.26 -4.34
C TYR A 153 -4.88 -5.00 -4.53
N GLY A 154 -4.66 -4.61 -5.79
CA GLY A 154 -4.14 -3.30 -6.17
C GLY A 154 -2.72 -2.97 -5.70
N LEU A 155 -2.38 -1.69 -5.81
CA LEU A 155 -1.27 -1.06 -5.12
C LEU A 155 -1.70 -0.75 -3.68
N ARG A 156 -0.95 -1.28 -2.72
CA ARG A 156 -1.22 -1.11 -1.29
C ARG A 156 -0.57 0.16 -0.76
N MET A 157 -1.00 1.29 -1.31
CA MET A 157 -0.52 2.60 -0.89
C MET A 157 -0.80 2.85 0.60
N ASP A 158 0.14 3.55 1.23
CA ASP A 158 0.10 3.90 2.66
C ASP A 158 -0.93 5.00 2.95
N ASP A 159 -1.13 5.91 2.01
CA ASP A 159 -2.14 6.95 2.11
C ASP A 159 -3.54 6.36 1.92
N HIS A 160 -4.23 6.19 3.03
CA HIS A 160 -5.58 5.64 3.08
C HIS A 160 -6.63 6.55 2.41
N THR A 161 -6.31 7.82 2.18
CA THR A 161 -7.22 8.82 1.60
C THR A 161 -7.29 8.78 0.07
N LEU A 162 -6.43 7.99 -0.57
CA LEU A 162 -6.44 7.80 -2.02
C LEU A 162 -7.70 7.06 -2.47
N PHE A 163 -8.16 7.33 -3.69
CA PHE A 163 -9.39 6.72 -4.21
C PHE A 163 -9.24 5.21 -4.49
N ILE A 164 -8.04 4.74 -4.85
CA ILE A 164 -7.72 3.30 -4.93
C ILE A 164 -7.68 2.61 -3.55
N ARG A 165 -7.80 3.37 -2.46
CA ARG A 165 -7.85 2.89 -1.07
C ARG A 165 -9.27 3.08 -0.52
N ASN A 166 -9.49 3.96 0.47
CA ASN A 166 -10.81 4.20 1.07
C ASN A 166 -11.40 5.57 0.75
N GLY A 167 -10.69 6.40 -0.04
CA GLY A 167 -11.07 7.79 -0.21
C GLY A 167 -10.92 8.59 1.10
N PRO A 168 -11.28 9.88 1.11
CA PRO A 168 -10.91 10.78 2.20
C PRO A 168 -11.83 10.60 3.43
N PHE A 169 -11.24 10.69 4.64
CA PHE A 169 -11.93 10.50 5.92
C PHE A 169 -12.69 11.76 6.36
N ALA A 170 -13.76 12.11 5.65
CA ALA A 170 -14.89 12.92 6.12
C ALA A 170 -15.81 13.19 4.93
N PRO A 171 -17.15 13.18 5.08
CA PRO A 171 -18.01 13.85 4.12
C PRO A 171 -17.62 15.33 4.10
N ILE A 172 -17.18 15.85 2.94
CA ILE A 172 -16.90 17.28 2.75
C ILE A 172 -18.16 18.16 2.93
N ASP A 173 -19.33 17.55 3.00
CA ASP A 173 -20.57 18.19 3.46
C ASP A 173 -21.51 17.06 3.93
N PRO A 174 -22.15 17.16 5.12
CA PRO A 174 -23.23 16.26 5.51
C PRO A 174 -24.39 16.18 4.47
N ALA A 175 -24.57 17.21 3.64
CA ALA A 175 -25.50 17.22 2.51
C ALA A 175 -24.99 16.44 1.28
N LEU A 176 -23.67 16.26 1.14
CA LEU A 176 -23.03 15.40 0.15
C LEU A 176 -22.99 13.97 0.67
N SER A 177 -24.15 13.32 0.68
CA SER A 177 -24.34 11.88 0.93
C SER A 177 -23.62 10.94 -0.06
N ALA A 178 -22.71 11.46 -0.90
CA ALA A 178 -22.03 10.79 -2.00
C ALA A 178 -20.52 11.10 -2.06
N TYR A 179 -19.88 11.35 -0.92
CA TYR A 179 -18.43 11.53 -0.89
C TYR A 179 -17.70 10.22 -1.26
N PRO A 180 -16.54 10.24 -1.97
CA PRO A 180 -15.92 9.03 -2.51
C PRO A 180 -15.56 8.01 -1.43
N ALA A 181 -16.23 6.87 -1.42
CA ALA A 181 -15.90 5.73 -0.56
C ALA A 181 -14.60 5.01 -1.01
N GLY A 182 -14.01 5.43 -2.13
CA GLY A 182 -12.89 4.77 -2.78
C GLY A 182 -13.21 3.34 -3.21
N LEU A 183 -12.16 2.59 -3.51
CA LEU A 183 -12.23 1.20 -3.95
C LEU A 183 -12.54 0.23 -2.80
N GLY A 184 -12.26 0.64 -1.56
CA GLY A 184 -12.53 -0.10 -0.34
C GLY A 184 -11.52 -1.22 -0.07
N PHE A 185 -10.23 -0.99 -0.31
CA PHE A 185 -9.15 -1.90 0.08
C PHE A 185 -8.15 -1.26 1.07
N GLY A 186 -8.56 -0.18 1.74
CA GLY A 186 -7.79 0.47 2.80
C GLY A 186 -8.03 -0.12 4.19
N GLN A 187 -7.65 0.63 5.23
CA GLN A 187 -7.84 0.25 6.63
C GLN A 187 -9.30 -0.12 6.94
N GLY A 188 -9.53 -1.16 7.75
CA GLY A 188 -10.88 -1.64 8.06
C GLY A 188 -11.49 -2.56 7.01
N SER A 189 -10.75 -2.87 5.93
CA SER A 189 -11.18 -3.79 4.87
C SER A 189 -10.72 -5.24 5.10
N GLU A 190 -10.29 -5.57 6.31
CA GLU A 190 -9.89 -6.93 6.67
C GLU A 190 -11.08 -7.88 6.56
N ASP A 191 -10.82 -9.12 6.14
CA ASP A 191 -11.82 -10.16 6.09
C ASP A 191 -11.21 -11.49 6.54
N THR A 192 -12.04 -12.35 7.12
CA THR A 192 -11.62 -13.66 7.59
C THR A 192 -11.70 -14.65 6.46
N GLY A 193 -10.58 -15.31 6.18
CA GLY A 193 -10.47 -16.23 5.05
C GLY A 193 -9.16 -16.99 4.99
N LEU A 194 -8.92 -17.55 3.81
CA LEU A 194 -7.73 -18.30 3.44
C LEU A 194 -7.16 -17.73 2.15
N GLU A 195 -5.85 -17.57 2.09
CA GLU A 195 -5.10 -17.14 0.91
C GLU A 195 -3.96 -18.12 0.65
N VAL A 196 -3.78 -18.49 -0.61
CA VAL A 196 -2.61 -19.21 -1.10
C VAL A 196 -1.82 -18.30 -2.02
N GLY A 197 -0.49 -18.38 -1.98
CA GLY A 197 0.35 -17.62 -2.89
C GLY A 197 1.60 -18.37 -3.31
N PHE A 198 2.13 -17.99 -4.47
CA PHE A 198 3.32 -18.54 -5.11
C PHE A 198 4.16 -17.41 -5.66
N ASN A 199 5.49 -17.52 -5.57
CA ASN A 199 6.39 -16.42 -5.94
C ASN A 199 7.55 -16.85 -6.86
N PRO A 200 7.30 -17.59 -7.97
CA PRO A 200 8.37 -18.11 -8.82
C PRO A 200 9.08 -17.00 -9.60
N SER A 201 10.42 -16.94 -9.49
CA SER A 201 11.27 -16.05 -10.29
C SER A 201 10.78 -14.59 -10.25
N ILE A 202 10.33 -14.03 -11.37
CA ILE A 202 9.81 -12.66 -11.47
C ILE A 202 8.34 -12.53 -11.06
N PHE A 203 7.58 -13.63 -10.96
CA PHE A 203 6.13 -13.60 -10.76
C PHE A 203 5.73 -13.70 -9.29
N THR A 204 4.60 -13.09 -8.95
CA THR A 204 3.86 -13.21 -7.69
C THR A 204 2.43 -13.55 -8.04
N PHE A 205 1.85 -14.55 -7.38
CA PHE A 205 0.44 -14.89 -7.54
C PHE A 205 -0.19 -15.13 -6.17
N ASN A 206 -1.36 -14.56 -5.92
CA ASN A 206 -2.14 -14.72 -4.71
C ASN A 206 -3.59 -15.01 -5.09
N ALA A 207 -4.20 -16.00 -4.45
CA ALA A 207 -5.63 -16.27 -4.56
C ALA A 207 -6.21 -16.56 -3.17
N GLY A 208 -7.33 -15.95 -2.84
CA GLY A 208 -7.97 -16.13 -1.54
C GLY A 208 -9.48 -16.19 -1.59
N VAL A 209 -10.05 -16.83 -0.58
CA VAL A 209 -11.49 -16.98 -0.36
C VAL A 209 -11.82 -16.44 1.02
N PHE A 210 -12.82 -15.57 1.10
CA PHE A 210 -13.16 -14.78 2.28
C PHE A 210 -14.67 -14.79 2.56
N ASN A 211 -15.05 -14.39 3.77
CA ASN A 211 -16.46 -14.34 4.17
C ASN A 211 -17.28 -13.24 3.46
N GLY A 212 -16.62 -12.25 2.84
CA GLY A 212 -17.27 -11.11 2.21
C GLY A 212 -17.76 -10.07 3.23
N ARG A 213 -17.10 -9.97 4.39
CA ARG A 213 -17.48 -9.09 5.51
C ARG A 213 -16.30 -8.22 5.92
N LYS A 214 -16.11 -7.09 5.24
CA LYS A 214 -15.08 -6.10 5.56
C LYS A 214 -15.19 -5.63 7.02
N GLY A 215 -14.06 -5.63 7.74
CA GLY A 215 -13.92 -5.14 9.12
C GLY A 215 -14.52 -6.05 10.20
N GLY A 216 -15.04 -7.22 9.83
CA GLY A 216 -15.77 -8.11 10.74
C GLY A 216 -14.94 -9.32 11.20
N LEU A 217 -14.85 -9.52 12.52
CA LEU A 217 -14.29 -10.74 13.12
C LEU A 217 -15.31 -11.88 13.30
N ALA A 218 -16.59 -11.57 13.15
CA ALA A 218 -17.65 -12.55 13.29
C ALA A 218 -17.77 -13.43 12.04
N GLY A 219 -18.00 -14.73 12.22
CA GLY A 219 -18.27 -15.64 11.12
C GLY A 219 -19.48 -15.22 10.27
N ALA A 220 -19.53 -15.67 9.02
CA ALA A 220 -20.64 -15.39 8.11
C ALA A 220 -21.86 -16.31 8.37
N GLY A 221 -22.49 -16.17 9.54
CA GLY A 221 -23.73 -16.89 9.85
C GLY A 221 -24.83 -16.57 8.83
N GLY A 222 -25.44 -17.60 8.24
CA GLY A 222 -26.59 -17.47 7.33
C GLY A 222 -26.26 -17.12 5.87
N SER A 223 -25.00 -16.93 5.49
CA SER A 223 -24.59 -16.67 4.11
C SER A 223 -23.67 -17.76 3.56
N THR A 224 -24.06 -18.39 2.46
CA THR A 224 -23.20 -19.33 1.73
C THR A 224 -22.20 -18.62 0.82
N SER A 225 -22.48 -17.38 0.42
CA SER A 225 -21.60 -16.59 -0.44
C SER A 225 -20.21 -16.40 0.18
N LYS A 226 -19.20 -16.43 -0.69
CA LYS A 226 -17.80 -16.14 -0.35
C LYS A 226 -17.25 -15.13 -1.34
N ALA A 227 -16.47 -14.19 -0.82
CA ALA A 227 -15.67 -13.33 -1.65
C ALA A 227 -14.45 -14.10 -2.17
N VAL A 228 -14.04 -13.82 -3.39
CA VAL A 228 -12.81 -14.33 -4.00
C VAL A 228 -11.94 -13.13 -4.37
N ALA A 229 -10.68 -13.17 -3.99
CA ALA A 229 -9.67 -12.19 -4.40
C ALA A 229 -8.52 -12.89 -5.12
N VAL A 230 -8.08 -12.34 -6.24
CA VAL A 230 -6.93 -12.81 -7.00
C VAL A 230 -6.05 -11.60 -7.33
N ARG A 231 -4.74 -11.77 -7.17
CA ARG A 231 -3.75 -10.77 -7.54
C ARG A 231 -2.56 -11.46 -8.17
N GLY A 232 -2.04 -10.90 -9.25
CA GLY A 232 -0.82 -11.36 -9.88
C GLY A 232 0.04 -10.18 -10.31
N ASP A 233 1.36 -10.30 -10.14
CA ASP A 233 2.32 -9.33 -10.64
C ASP A 233 3.59 -10.00 -11.16
N ALA A 234 4.35 -9.26 -11.96
CA ALA A 234 5.68 -9.61 -12.42
C ALA A 234 6.62 -8.42 -12.14
N ALA A 235 7.71 -8.69 -11.43
CA ALA A 235 8.78 -7.74 -11.15
C ALA A 235 10.06 -8.17 -11.87
N PHE A 236 10.54 -7.35 -12.80
CA PHE A 236 11.71 -7.65 -13.62
C PHE A 236 12.51 -6.40 -13.97
N GLU A 237 13.78 -6.61 -14.31
CA GLU A 237 14.70 -5.57 -14.73
C GLU A 237 14.89 -5.60 -16.24
N ALA A 238 14.92 -4.42 -16.87
CA ALA A 238 15.11 -4.24 -18.30
C ALA A 238 16.06 -3.06 -18.56
N GLY A 239 17.37 -3.33 -18.55
CA GLY A 239 18.38 -2.28 -18.69
C GLY A 239 18.36 -1.35 -17.45
N PRO A 240 18.20 -0.02 -17.62
CA PRO A 240 18.13 0.91 -16.48
C PRO A 240 16.75 0.94 -15.81
N PHE A 241 15.80 0.08 -16.23
CA PHE A 241 14.44 0.09 -15.74
C PHE A 241 14.16 -1.08 -14.81
N ASN A 242 13.61 -0.79 -13.63
CA ASN A 242 12.98 -1.78 -12.78
C ASN A 242 11.46 -1.65 -12.92
N ILE A 243 10.80 -2.73 -13.30
CA ILE A 243 9.40 -2.73 -13.71
C ILE A 243 8.64 -3.72 -12.84
N LEU A 244 7.51 -3.28 -12.29
CA LEU A 244 6.48 -4.13 -11.70
C LEU A 244 5.18 -3.91 -12.44
N LEU A 245 4.58 -4.96 -12.98
CA LEU A 245 3.29 -4.90 -13.66
C LEU A 245 2.38 -5.99 -13.10
N GLY A 246 1.12 -5.67 -12.84
CA GLY A 246 0.19 -6.62 -12.28
C GLY A 246 -1.26 -6.26 -12.47
N GLY A 247 -2.11 -7.11 -11.94
CA GLY A 247 -3.54 -6.91 -11.92
C GLY A 247 -4.21 -7.67 -10.79
N SER A 248 -5.42 -7.25 -10.48
CA SER A 248 -6.21 -7.85 -9.41
C SER A 248 -7.69 -7.93 -9.77
N LEU A 249 -8.36 -8.89 -9.14
CA LEU A 249 -9.79 -9.10 -9.22
C LEU A 249 -10.32 -9.44 -7.83
N TYR A 250 -11.43 -8.83 -7.48
CA TYR A 250 -12.22 -9.15 -6.30
C TYR A 250 -13.66 -9.35 -6.71
N ARG A 251 -14.29 -10.42 -6.23
CA ARG A 251 -15.68 -10.74 -6.55
C ARG A 251 -16.41 -11.25 -5.32
N LEU A 252 -17.54 -10.62 -5.00
CA LEU A 252 -18.44 -11.00 -3.93
C LEU A 252 -19.87 -11.19 -4.48
N PRO A 253 -20.35 -12.43 -4.60
CA PRO A 253 -21.76 -12.70 -4.84
C PRO A 253 -22.59 -12.25 -3.63
N THR A 254 -23.61 -11.43 -3.87
CA THR A 254 -24.56 -10.97 -2.85
C THR A 254 -25.93 -11.61 -3.06
N GLY A 255 -26.81 -11.56 -2.05
CA GLY A 255 -28.13 -12.19 -2.10
C GLY A 255 -28.98 -11.70 -3.29
N GLY A 256 -29.86 -12.57 -3.80
CA GLY A 256 -30.75 -12.24 -4.92
C GLY A 256 -30.06 -12.19 -6.29
N GLY A 257 -28.94 -12.92 -6.47
CA GLY A 257 -28.22 -13.02 -7.75
C GLY A 257 -27.36 -11.80 -8.09
N ARG A 258 -27.20 -10.86 -7.16
CA ARG A 258 -26.40 -9.65 -7.32
C ARG A 258 -24.91 -9.96 -7.12
N VAL A 259 -24.03 -9.13 -7.70
CA VAL A 259 -22.58 -9.28 -7.56
C VAL A 259 -21.97 -7.90 -7.35
N THR A 260 -21.07 -7.79 -6.38
CA THR A 260 -20.13 -6.67 -6.27
C THR A 260 -18.77 -7.19 -6.71
N GLN A 261 -18.13 -6.52 -7.65
CA GLN A 261 -16.81 -6.91 -8.13
C GLN A 261 -15.97 -5.70 -8.50
N SER A 262 -14.66 -5.85 -8.34
CA SER A 262 -13.66 -4.86 -8.72
C SER A 262 -12.56 -5.58 -9.48
N TRP A 263 -12.06 -5.00 -10.55
CA TRP A 263 -10.91 -5.54 -11.28
C TRP A 263 -10.12 -4.41 -11.92
N GLY A 264 -8.81 -4.60 -12.01
CA GLY A 264 -7.94 -3.56 -12.50
C GLY A 264 -6.52 -4.02 -12.75
N GLY A 265 -5.75 -3.10 -13.31
CA GLY A 265 -4.33 -3.27 -13.60
C GLY A 265 -3.54 -2.18 -12.89
N PHE A 266 -2.33 -2.54 -12.48
CA PHE A 266 -1.38 -1.61 -11.86
C PHE A 266 0.03 -1.82 -12.40
N GLY A 267 0.82 -0.77 -12.32
CA GLY A 267 2.19 -0.78 -12.80
C GLY A 267 3.07 0.23 -12.10
N ILE A 268 4.34 -0.11 -11.95
CA ILE A 268 5.38 0.75 -11.43
C ILE A 268 6.61 0.60 -12.32
N VAL A 269 7.17 1.71 -12.75
CA VAL A 269 8.42 1.76 -13.51
C VAL A 269 9.37 2.71 -12.81
N THR A 270 10.53 2.20 -12.41
CA THR A 270 11.64 3.02 -11.92
C THR A 270 12.73 3.08 -12.97
N TYR A 271 13.17 4.28 -13.33
CA TYR A 271 14.35 4.52 -14.16
C TYR A 271 15.54 4.92 -13.28
N ASP A 272 16.61 4.13 -13.35
CA ASP A 272 17.92 4.39 -12.74
C ASP A 272 17.85 4.70 -11.23
N GLY A 273 16.93 4.04 -10.51
CA GLY A 273 16.71 4.24 -9.07
C GLY A 273 16.09 5.59 -8.67
N ASN A 274 16.07 6.59 -9.55
CA ASN A 274 15.78 7.98 -9.20
C ASN A 274 14.35 8.43 -9.56
N LEU A 275 13.89 8.09 -10.77
CA LEU A 275 12.56 8.46 -11.25
C LEU A 275 11.63 7.25 -11.15
N THR A 276 10.55 7.34 -10.40
CA THR A 276 9.56 6.26 -10.27
C THR A 276 8.18 6.74 -10.68
N LEU A 277 7.58 6.07 -11.66
CA LEU A 277 6.20 6.29 -12.10
C LEU A 277 5.35 5.11 -11.64
N MET A 278 4.20 5.40 -11.04
CA MET A 278 3.23 4.41 -10.59
C MET A 278 1.86 4.73 -11.18
N ALA A 279 1.09 3.70 -11.49
CA ALA A 279 -0.27 3.83 -11.97
C ALA A 279 -1.13 2.63 -11.55
N GLU A 280 -2.40 2.88 -11.29
CA GLU A 280 -3.43 1.87 -11.07
C GLU A 280 -4.75 2.35 -11.69
N ALA A 281 -5.47 1.44 -12.34
CA ALA A 281 -6.77 1.70 -12.93
C ALA A 281 -7.71 0.52 -12.65
N ASP A 282 -8.84 0.81 -12.03
CA ASP A 282 -9.83 -0.17 -11.59
C ASP A 282 -11.22 0.14 -12.12
N MET A 283 -11.93 -0.91 -12.49
CA MET A 283 -13.37 -0.86 -12.70
C MET A 283 -14.07 -1.45 -11.48
N ILE A 284 -15.16 -0.81 -11.08
CA ILE A 284 -16.04 -1.27 -10.01
C ILE A 284 -17.38 -1.60 -10.63
N GLN A 285 -17.99 -2.70 -10.21
CA GLN A 285 -19.37 -3.00 -10.53
C GLN A 285 -20.11 -3.33 -9.24
N SER A 286 -21.21 -2.63 -9.01
CA SER A 286 -22.03 -2.82 -7.82
C SER A 286 -23.51 -2.62 -8.11
N TYR A 287 -24.36 -3.24 -7.30
CA TYR A 287 -25.81 -3.02 -7.40
C TYR A 287 -26.19 -1.75 -6.65
N ASN A 288 -26.70 -0.76 -7.36
CA ASN A 288 -27.21 0.47 -6.77
C ASN A 288 -28.65 0.24 -6.28
N THR A 289 -28.85 0.33 -4.96
CA THR A 289 -30.16 0.10 -4.33
C THR A 289 -31.19 1.19 -4.63
N SER A 290 -30.74 2.43 -4.84
CA SER A 290 -31.62 3.56 -5.18
C SER A 290 -32.10 3.51 -6.62
N LEU A 291 -31.24 3.07 -7.55
CA LEU A 291 -31.56 2.97 -8.98
C LEU A 291 -32.09 1.58 -9.38
N LEU A 292 -32.08 0.61 -8.44
CA LEU A 292 -32.47 -0.78 -8.65
C LEU A 292 -31.79 -1.44 -9.87
N ARG A 293 -30.53 -1.09 -10.14
CA ARG A 293 -29.74 -1.63 -11.24
C ARG A 293 -28.27 -1.73 -10.89
N THR A 294 -27.55 -2.56 -11.63
CA THR A 294 -26.08 -2.57 -11.62
C THR A 294 -25.54 -1.29 -12.25
N VAL A 295 -24.55 -0.69 -11.61
CA VAL A 295 -23.79 0.46 -12.11
C VAL A 295 -22.31 0.10 -12.18
N ASN A 296 -21.58 0.76 -13.08
CA ASN A 296 -20.13 0.64 -13.11
C ASN A 296 -19.50 1.94 -12.60
N GLY A 297 -18.31 1.83 -12.04
CA GLY A 297 -17.48 2.95 -11.67
C GLY A 297 -16.06 2.72 -12.15
N VAL A 298 -15.26 3.79 -12.14
CA VAL A 298 -13.85 3.75 -12.49
C VAL A 298 -13.04 4.52 -11.46
N VAL A 299 -11.87 3.99 -11.14
CA VAL A 299 -10.88 4.62 -10.26
C VAL A 299 -9.55 4.62 -10.99
N ILE A 300 -8.87 5.76 -10.99
CA ILE A 300 -7.54 5.90 -11.58
C ILE A 300 -6.65 6.60 -10.56
N PHE A 301 -5.43 6.08 -10.43
CA PHE A 301 -4.36 6.67 -9.66
C PHE A 301 -3.10 6.69 -10.51
N THR A 302 -2.40 7.82 -10.54
CA THR A 302 -1.05 7.93 -11.10
C THR A 302 -0.17 8.79 -10.21
N GLU A 303 1.10 8.43 -10.09
CA GLU A 303 2.05 9.16 -9.26
C GLU A 303 3.46 9.08 -9.84
N ALA A 304 4.11 10.24 -9.94
CA ALA A 304 5.51 10.38 -10.29
C ALA A 304 6.31 10.82 -9.05
N ASN A 305 7.43 10.13 -8.81
CA ASN A 305 8.36 10.43 -7.73
C ASN A 305 9.77 10.61 -8.28
N TYR A 306 10.48 11.65 -7.84
CA TYR A 306 11.86 11.89 -8.24
C TYR A 306 12.74 12.15 -7.01
N VAL A 307 13.80 11.35 -6.85
CA VAL A 307 14.80 11.54 -5.80
C VAL A 307 15.63 12.77 -6.15
N ILE A 308 15.51 13.85 -5.36
CA ILE A 308 16.40 15.02 -5.51
C ILE A 308 17.78 14.68 -4.93
N THR A 309 17.75 14.14 -3.72
CA THR A 309 18.91 13.73 -2.94
C THR A 309 18.44 12.65 -1.97
N GLU A 310 19.37 11.89 -1.41
CA GLU A 310 19.05 10.90 -0.37
C GLU A 310 18.20 11.53 0.75
N GLY A 311 17.05 10.91 1.02
CA GLY A 311 16.04 11.37 1.98
C GLY A 311 15.13 12.51 1.57
N ILE A 312 15.18 12.97 0.31
CA ILE A 312 14.24 13.95 -0.24
C ILE A 312 13.72 13.52 -1.62
N ASP A 313 12.43 13.21 -1.67
CA ASP A 313 11.73 12.88 -2.91
C ASP A 313 10.70 13.96 -3.24
N LEU A 314 10.65 14.41 -4.50
CA LEU A 314 9.49 15.14 -5.01
C LEU A 314 8.42 14.17 -5.47
N LYS A 315 7.17 14.56 -5.28
CA LYS A 315 6.00 13.77 -5.62
C LYS A 315 4.96 14.61 -6.35
N VAL A 316 4.46 14.08 -7.46
CA VAL A 316 3.31 14.62 -8.19
C VAL A 316 2.34 13.48 -8.46
N GLY A 317 1.07 13.65 -8.07
CA GLY A 317 0.05 12.63 -8.24
C GLY A 317 -1.21 13.16 -8.90
N TYR A 318 -1.93 12.27 -9.58
CA TYR A 318 -3.27 12.51 -10.10
C TYR A 318 -4.19 11.35 -9.74
N GLU A 319 -5.40 11.67 -9.32
CA GLU A 319 -6.43 10.69 -8.97
C GLU A 319 -7.75 11.07 -9.65
N PHE A 320 -8.49 10.06 -10.09
CA PHE A 320 -9.84 10.19 -10.62
C PHE A 320 -10.73 9.12 -10.03
N TYR A 321 -11.96 9.49 -9.67
CA TYR A 321 -12.95 8.58 -9.13
C TYR A 321 -14.33 8.95 -9.68
N ASP A 322 -14.96 7.98 -10.33
CA ASP A 322 -16.36 8.04 -10.71
C ASP A 322 -17.06 6.77 -10.18
N PRO A 323 -17.91 6.87 -9.15
CA PRO A 323 -18.59 5.72 -8.55
C PRO A 323 -19.71 5.16 -9.43
N ASN A 324 -20.19 5.90 -10.42
CA ASN A 324 -21.38 5.56 -11.19
C ASN A 324 -21.37 6.28 -12.54
N ASP A 325 -20.88 5.57 -13.56
CA ASP A 325 -20.79 5.98 -14.96
C ASP A 325 -22.14 6.44 -15.57
N ALA A 326 -23.26 6.09 -14.93
CA ALA A 326 -24.58 6.51 -15.35
C ALA A 326 -25.02 7.88 -14.80
N ARG A 327 -24.18 8.56 -14.01
CA ARG A 327 -24.36 9.96 -13.57
C ARG A 327 -23.16 10.78 -14.03
N GLN A 328 -23.40 11.77 -14.89
CA GLN A 328 -22.33 12.60 -15.46
C GLN A 328 -21.76 13.65 -14.49
N ASP A 329 -22.40 13.84 -13.33
CA ASP A 329 -22.08 14.92 -12.39
C ASP A 329 -21.32 14.45 -11.16
N ALA A 330 -21.14 13.15 -10.93
CA ALA A 330 -20.63 12.60 -9.66
C ALA A 330 -19.11 12.33 -9.62
N SER A 331 -18.36 12.68 -10.66
CA SER A 331 -16.92 12.42 -10.70
C SER A 331 -16.11 13.41 -9.86
N VAL A 332 -15.04 12.90 -9.25
CA VAL A 332 -14.07 13.70 -8.50
C VAL A 332 -12.68 13.43 -9.06
N SER A 333 -11.87 14.48 -9.18
CA SER A 333 -10.45 14.36 -9.50
C SER A 333 -9.58 15.19 -8.56
N ARG A 334 -8.34 14.77 -8.39
CA ARG A 334 -7.38 15.42 -7.50
C ARG A 334 -6.02 15.45 -8.16
N ILE A 335 -5.36 16.60 -8.08
CA ILE A 335 -3.93 16.74 -8.39
C ILE A 335 -3.21 16.99 -7.07
N SER A 336 -2.12 16.27 -6.82
CA SER A 336 -1.29 16.45 -5.63
C SER A 336 0.14 16.79 -6.01
N VAL A 337 0.75 17.71 -5.27
CA VAL A 337 2.17 18.07 -5.40
C VAL A 337 2.75 18.14 -3.99
N GLY A 338 3.87 17.49 -3.77
CA GLY A 338 4.48 17.44 -2.46
C GLY A 338 5.90 16.94 -2.47
N ALA A 339 6.41 16.69 -1.27
CA ALA A 339 7.69 16.06 -1.05
C ALA A 339 7.61 15.05 0.08
N GLU A 340 8.47 14.04 0.05
CA GLU A 340 8.75 13.17 1.19
C GLU A 340 10.14 13.49 1.72
N PHE A 341 10.21 13.68 3.02
CA PHE A 341 11.41 14.10 3.72
C PHE A 341 11.72 13.11 4.84
N PHE A 342 12.91 12.51 4.81
CA PHE A 342 13.37 11.51 5.78
C PHE A 342 14.57 12.08 6.56
N PRO A 343 14.34 13.01 7.50
CA PRO A 343 15.42 13.70 8.20
C PRO A 343 16.20 12.76 9.12
N LEU A 344 15.53 11.81 9.74
CA LEU A 344 16.10 10.90 10.71
C LEU A 344 15.56 9.50 10.43
N THR A 345 16.32 8.50 10.84
CA THR A 345 15.86 7.13 10.74
C THR A 345 14.55 6.93 11.51
N GLY A 346 13.59 6.25 10.87
CA GLY A 346 12.28 6.00 11.46
C GLY A 346 11.39 7.26 11.51
N VAL A 347 11.80 8.37 10.89
CA VAL A 347 11.02 9.61 10.83
C VAL A 347 10.84 10.04 9.38
N GLU A 348 9.60 10.28 9.03
CA GLU A 348 9.19 10.87 7.76
C GLU A 348 8.31 12.09 8.00
N VAL A 349 8.55 13.14 7.23
CA VAL A 349 7.66 14.30 7.12
C VAL A 349 7.24 14.45 5.66
N ARG A 350 5.94 14.53 5.40
CA ARG A 350 5.40 14.58 4.04
C ARG A 350 4.43 15.75 3.88
N PRO A 351 4.92 16.93 3.43
CA PRO A 351 4.05 18.00 2.97
C PRO A 351 3.49 17.70 1.57
N VAL A 352 2.17 17.82 1.43
CA VAL A 352 1.44 17.64 0.15
C VAL A 352 0.37 18.71 0.04
N TYR A 353 0.36 19.42 -1.08
CA TYR A 353 -0.74 20.28 -1.49
C TYR A 353 -1.64 19.52 -2.47
N ARG A 354 -2.97 19.61 -2.29
CA ARG A 354 -3.97 18.92 -3.10
C ARG A 354 -4.95 19.91 -3.67
N ILE A 355 -5.14 19.84 -4.97
CA ILE A 355 -6.15 20.59 -5.71
C ILE A 355 -7.26 19.60 -6.04
N ASN A 356 -8.42 19.68 -5.38
CA ASN A 356 -9.55 18.84 -5.77
C ASN A 356 -10.44 19.57 -6.77
N ARG A 357 -11.06 18.77 -7.63
CA ARG A 357 -12.03 19.21 -8.62
C ARG A 357 -13.23 18.29 -8.52
N GLU A 358 -14.35 18.85 -8.10
CA GLU A 358 -15.61 18.15 -7.91
C GLU A 358 -16.63 18.65 -8.93
N SER A 359 -17.16 17.73 -9.74
CA SER A 359 -18.15 18.08 -10.76
C SER A 359 -19.51 18.47 -10.18
N LEU A 360 -19.86 18.03 -8.96
CA LEU A 360 -21.17 18.27 -8.35
C LEU A 360 -21.37 19.69 -7.82
N THR A 361 -20.30 20.32 -7.34
CA THR A 361 -20.44 21.47 -6.43
C THR A 361 -19.59 22.68 -6.82
N GLU A 362 -18.61 22.50 -7.74
CA GLU A 362 -17.58 23.50 -8.05
C GLU A 362 -16.96 24.13 -6.78
N LEU A 363 -16.93 23.39 -5.66
CA LEU A 363 -16.40 23.88 -4.39
C LEU A 363 -14.88 24.01 -4.48
N SER A 364 -14.38 25.19 -4.12
CA SER A 364 -12.95 25.40 -3.87
C SER A 364 -12.61 24.76 -2.52
N ASN A 365 -12.01 23.56 -2.56
CA ASN A 365 -11.74 22.76 -1.36
C ASN A 365 -10.29 22.25 -1.30
N ASP A 366 -9.35 23.01 -1.87
CA ASP A 366 -7.94 22.63 -1.84
C ASP A 366 -7.46 22.34 -0.41
N GLU A 367 -6.55 21.37 -0.29
CA GLU A 367 -6.05 20.88 0.99
C GLU A 367 -4.53 21.04 1.07
N LEU A 368 -4.03 21.44 2.23
CA LEU A 368 -2.61 21.31 2.56
C LEU A 368 -2.48 20.27 3.67
N HIS A 369 -1.74 19.21 3.39
CA HIS A 369 -1.45 18.11 4.29
C HIS A 369 0.02 18.13 4.69
N VAL A 370 0.30 17.94 5.98
CA VAL A 370 1.64 17.67 6.48
C VAL A 370 1.54 16.43 7.36
N MET A 371 2.01 15.30 6.84
CA MET A 371 2.06 14.04 7.59
C MET A 371 3.37 13.99 8.37
N PHE A 372 3.28 13.64 9.65
CA PHE A 372 4.39 13.20 10.47
C PHE A 372 4.25 11.70 10.68
N HIS A 373 5.27 10.94 10.31
CA HIS A 373 5.26 9.50 10.35
C HIS A 373 6.48 8.99 11.10
N PHE A 374 6.23 8.20 12.14
CA PHE A 374 7.25 7.52 12.93
C PHE A 374 7.09 6.03 12.73
N PHE A 375 8.17 5.34 12.38
CA PHE A 375 8.12 3.92 12.01
C PHE A 375 9.28 3.11 12.54
N LEU A 376 9.02 1.82 12.69
CA LEU A 376 9.91 0.81 13.22
C LEU A 376 9.98 -0.44 12.34
#